data_AF-A0A640MLL7-F1
#
_entry.id   AF-A0A640MLL7-F1
#
_cell.length_a   1.000
_cell.length_b   1.000
_cell.length_c   1.000
_cell.angle_alpha   90.00
_cell.angle_beta   90.00
_cell.angle_gamma   90.00
#
_symmetry.space_group_name_H-M   'P 1'
#
loop_
_entity.id
_entity.type
_entity.pdbx_description
1 polymer ?
#
loop_
_entity_poly.entity_id
_entity_poly.type
_entity_poly.pdbx_seq_one_letter_code
_entity_poly.pdbx_strand_id
1 'polypeptide(L)'
;MNNDRFYYISDLDINLPKISTDEQKLFETYIEMTRFFIELSELYKIFQANYSLLLENFTLNTNDTVYYRHTIIQEDELYTLINTFTINLISSGKSLSESIDTYLNTILGKETYNKFRSDISSPIYDKNFSYKLLLQLRNYSQHGHIPVEISKNKACFNLDDILNKPHIKIAKSAEESIILNREKILSNFGHNPYISYVYTIADFIYCTIKIYYEFLLFIKDDLKINYNKIKEKLLKRPELTNQEGIVYYNFDGNFFHAFNATDNVLSLFTEIKKIVREDLTKEETKLKEIKKYLIKQDIQ
;
A
#
# COMPACT_ATOMS: atom_id res chain seq x y z
N MET A 1 -0.70 -14.71 -14.66
CA MET A 1 -1.13 -13.30 -14.75
C MET A 1 -2.37 -13.32 -15.62
N ASN A 2 -3.55 -13.17 -15.03
CA ASN A 2 -4.79 -13.01 -15.77
C ASN A 2 -4.81 -11.55 -16.26
N ASN A 3 -4.20 -11.32 -17.42
CA ASN A 3 -4.40 -10.09 -18.16
C ASN A 3 -5.73 -10.25 -18.86
N ASP A 4 -6.63 -9.27 -18.77
CA ASP A 4 -7.74 -9.17 -19.72
C ASP A 4 -7.12 -9.25 -21.12
N ARG A 5 -7.38 -10.37 -21.81
CA ARG A 5 -6.88 -10.58 -23.16
C ARG A 5 -7.99 -10.16 -24.10
N PHE A 6 -7.78 -9.02 -24.74
CA PHE A 6 -8.60 -8.58 -25.86
C PHE A 6 -8.17 -9.35 -27.10
N TYR A 7 -9.12 -10.05 -27.72
CA TYR A 7 -8.89 -10.73 -29.00
C TYR A 7 -9.61 -9.96 -30.11
N TYR A 8 -8.91 -9.71 -31.22
CA TYR A 8 -9.46 -9.02 -32.37
C TYR A 8 -10.38 -9.93 -33.19
N ILE A 9 -11.45 -9.33 -33.73
CA ILE A 9 -12.49 -10.00 -34.53
C ILE A 9 -11.93 -10.68 -35.79
N SER A 10 -10.78 -10.25 -36.31
CA SER A 10 -10.17 -10.88 -37.50
C SER A 10 -9.73 -12.33 -37.29
N ASP A 11 -9.58 -12.76 -36.04
CA ASP A 11 -8.88 -14.02 -35.71
C ASP A 11 -9.79 -15.10 -35.11
N LEU A 12 -11.09 -14.84 -34.91
CA LEU A 12 -11.99 -15.74 -34.18
C LEU A 12 -13.26 -16.05 -34.99
N ASP A 13 -13.15 -16.98 -35.94
CA ASP A 13 -14.32 -17.69 -36.52
C ASP A 13 -14.76 -18.80 -35.54
N ILE A 14 -15.14 -18.41 -34.32
CA ILE A 14 -15.47 -19.35 -33.23
C ILE A 14 -16.97 -19.31 -32.92
N ASN A 15 -17.61 -20.47 -33.02
CA ASN A 15 -18.96 -20.68 -32.54
C ASN A 15 -18.95 -20.77 -31.00
N LEU A 16 -19.06 -19.62 -30.33
CA LEU A 16 -19.00 -19.55 -28.87
C LEU A 16 -20.26 -20.15 -28.23
N PRO A 17 -20.12 -20.89 -27.12
CA PRO A 17 -21.25 -21.41 -26.38
C PRO A 17 -22.11 -20.27 -25.82
N LYS A 18 -23.42 -20.46 -25.79
CA LYS A 18 -24.33 -19.46 -25.20
C LYS A 18 -24.13 -19.36 -23.69
N ILE A 19 -24.03 -18.12 -23.22
CA ILE A 19 -23.87 -17.74 -21.82
C ILE A 19 -25.14 -17.04 -21.36
N SER A 20 -25.64 -17.40 -20.18
CA SER A 20 -26.80 -16.75 -19.56
C SER A 20 -26.39 -15.42 -18.90
N THR A 21 -27.36 -14.54 -18.66
CA THR A 21 -27.10 -13.27 -17.95
C THR A 21 -26.52 -13.48 -16.55
N ASP A 22 -26.94 -14.54 -15.85
CA ASP A 22 -26.41 -14.86 -14.51
C ASP A 22 -24.96 -15.37 -14.58
N GLU A 23 -24.63 -16.13 -15.62
CA GLU A 23 -23.25 -16.57 -15.88
C GLU A 23 -22.35 -15.40 -16.21
N GLN A 24 -22.81 -14.51 -17.09
CA GLN A 24 -22.06 -13.30 -17.45
C GLN A 24 -21.75 -12.46 -16.21
N LYS A 25 -22.75 -12.17 -15.37
CA LYS A 25 -22.54 -11.42 -14.12
C LYS A 25 -21.57 -12.11 -13.16
N LEU A 26 -21.66 -13.44 -13.07
CA LEU A 26 -20.76 -14.24 -12.24
C LEU A 26 -19.31 -14.13 -12.75
N PHE A 27 -19.10 -14.23 -14.06
CA PHE A 27 -17.78 -14.09 -14.68
C PHE A 27 -17.22 -12.67 -14.53
N GLU A 28 -18.03 -11.63 -14.80
CA GLU A 28 -17.66 -10.22 -14.62
C GLU A 28 -17.21 -9.95 -13.18
N THR A 29 -18.01 -10.35 -12.18
CA THR A 29 -17.67 -10.19 -10.76
C THR A 29 -16.35 -10.86 -10.41
N TYR A 30 -16.12 -12.09 -10.90
CA TYR A 30 -14.89 -12.81 -10.63
C TYR A 30 -13.67 -12.13 -11.25
N ILE A 31 -13.78 -11.65 -12.49
CA ILE A 31 -12.68 -10.98 -13.18
C ILE A 31 -12.36 -9.64 -12.54
N GLU A 32 -13.35 -8.83 -12.21
CA GLU A 32 -13.11 -7.59 -11.49
C GLU A 32 -12.42 -7.83 -10.14
N MET A 33 -12.91 -8.81 -9.37
CA MET A 33 -12.30 -9.18 -8.08
C MET A 33 -10.84 -9.63 -8.25
N THR A 34 -10.57 -10.53 -9.20
CA THR A 34 -9.23 -11.08 -9.38
C THR A 34 -8.25 -10.08 -9.97
N ARG A 35 -8.69 -9.25 -10.94
CA ARG A 35 -7.88 -8.17 -11.52
C ARG A 35 -7.47 -7.16 -10.46
N PHE A 36 -8.44 -6.66 -9.69
CA PHE A 36 -8.18 -5.66 -8.67
C PHE A 36 -7.29 -6.24 -7.55
N PHE A 37 -7.47 -7.51 -7.20
CA PHE A 37 -6.55 -8.20 -6.28
C PHE A 37 -5.10 -8.26 -6.81
N ILE A 38 -4.92 -8.58 -8.10
CA ILE A 38 -3.60 -8.61 -8.75
C ILE A 38 -2.99 -7.20 -8.76
N GLU A 39 -3.74 -6.18 -9.15
CA GLU A 39 -3.29 -4.77 -9.15
C GLU A 39 -2.83 -4.33 -7.75
N LEU A 40 -3.57 -4.68 -6.70
CA LEU A 40 -3.17 -4.44 -5.32
C LEU A 40 -1.84 -5.12 -4.96
N SER A 41 -1.62 -6.33 -5.46
CA SER A 41 -0.34 -7.04 -5.24
C SER A 41 0.83 -6.35 -5.95
N GLU A 42 0.61 -5.76 -7.13
CA GLU A 42 1.62 -4.97 -7.83
C GLU A 42 1.89 -3.64 -7.12
N LEU A 43 0.86 -2.97 -6.60
CA LEU A 43 1.04 -1.77 -5.76
C LEU A 43 1.85 -2.07 -4.50
N TYR A 44 1.65 -3.24 -3.88
CA TYR A 44 2.48 -3.66 -2.75
C TYR A 44 3.95 -3.86 -3.16
N LYS A 45 4.22 -4.46 -4.32
CA LYS A 45 5.58 -4.59 -4.86
C LYS A 45 6.21 -3.24 -5.16
N ILE A 46 5.45 -2.28 -5.70
CA ILE A 46 5.92 -0.91 -5.94
C ILE A 46 6.29 -0.23 -4.62
N PHE A 47 5.47 -0.39 -3.58
CA PHE A 47 5.80 0.10 -2.24
C PHE A 47 7.09 -0.53 -1.70
N GLN A 48 7.24 -1.86 -1.79
CA GLN A 48 8.46 -2.57 -1.39
C GLN A 48 9.70 -2.13 -2.20
N ALA A 49 9.54 -1.87 -3.50
CA ALA A 49 10.61 -1.37 -4.35
C ALA A 49 11.07 0.02 -3.90
N ASN A 50 10.14 0.94 -3.59
CA ASN A 50 10.50 2.26 -3.06
C ASN A 50 11.19 2.18 -1.70
N TYR A 51 10.76 1.25 -0.84
CA TYR A 51 11.44 1.00 0.43
C TYR A 51 12.87 0.47 0.21
N SER A 52 13.03 -0.51 -0.69
CA SER A 52 14.35 -1.08 -1.02
C SER A 52 15.27 -0.02 -1.59
N LEU A 53 14.78 0.81 -2.53
CA LEU A 53 15.51 1.93 -3.09
C LEU A 53 16.03 2.91 -2.03
N LEU A 54 15.22 3.24 -1.02
CA LEU A 54 15.68 4.08 0.10
C LEU A 54 16.85 3.41 0.85
N LEU A 55 16.73 2.13 1.20
CA LEU A 55 17.76 1.42 1.98
C LEU A 55 19.03 1.08 1.19
N GLU A 56 18.91 0.85 -0.12
CA GLU A 56 20.03 0.58 -1.02
C GLU A 56 20.85 1.84 -1.30
N ASN A 57 20.23 3.02 -1.22
CA ASN A 57 20.90 4.29 -1.45
C ASN A 57 21.38 4.97 -0.16
N PHE A 58 20.76 4.66 0.99
CA PHE A 58 21.07 5.33 2.26
C PHE A 58 21.46 4.37 3.38
N THR A 59 22.43 4.80 4.17
CA THR A 59 22.64 4.30 5.53
C THR A 59 21.84 5.20 6.46
N LEU A 60 20.85 4.60 7.15
CA LEU A 60 19.98 5.28 8.11
C LEU A 60 20.34 4.78 9.51
N ASN A 61 20.92 5.66 10.35
CA ASN A 61 21.29 5.30 11.72
C ASN A 61 20.20 5.68 12.71
N THR A 62 20.10 4.96 13.83
CA THR A 62 19.06 5.17 14.86
C THR A 62 19.13 6.53 15.57
N ASN A 63 20.21 7.29 15.39
CA ASN A 63 20.37 8.67 15.87
C ASN A 63 19.99 9.72 14.79
N ASP A 64 19.28 9.29 13.77
CA ASP A 64 18.83 10.04 12.59
C ASP A 64 19.93 10.56 11.67
N THR A 65 21.19 10.15 11.86
CA THR A 65 22.23 10.45 10.87
C THR A 65 22.00 9.63 9.60
N VAL A 66 22.03 10.31 8.45
CA VAL A 66 21.80 9.73 7.12
C VAL A 66 23.02 9.97 6.23
N TYR A 67 23.43 8.92 5.52
CA TYR A 67 24.54 8.99 4.58
C TYR A 67 24.15 8.34 3.26
N TYR A 68 24.45 9.01 2.16
CA TYR A 68 24.35 8.41 0.83
C TYR A 68 25.49 7.39 0.64
N ARG A 69 25.15 6.19 0.18
CA ARG A 69 26.08 5.05 0.18
C ARG A 69 27.11 5.08 -0.94
N HIS A 70 26.82 5.75 -2.05
CA HIS A 70 27.61 5.61 -3.28
C HIS A 70 28.78 6.59 -3.35
N THR A 71 28.61 7.79 -2.79
CA THR A 71 29.66 8.81 -2.75
C THR A 71 29.39 9.80 -1.62
N ILE A 72 30.42 10.56 -1.25
CA ILE A 72 30.26 11.73 -0.39
C ILE A 72 29.58 12.82 -1.22
N ILE A 73 28.50 13.36 -0.68
CA ILE A 73 27.69 14.42 -1.30
C ILE A 73 27.57 15.60 -0.33
N GLN A 74 27.24 16.76 -0.88
CA GLN A 74 26.95 17.97 -0.09
C GLN A 74 25.58 17.87 0.61
N GLU A 75 25.36 18.70 1.63
CA GLU A 75 24.12 18.64 2.44
C GLU A 75 22.86 18.99 1.62
N ASP A 76 22.96 19.87 0.63
CA ASP A 76 21.87 20.24 -0.28
C ASP A 76 21.48 19.12 -1.25
N GLU A 77 22.47 18.39 -1.77
CA GLU A 77 22.26 17.19 -2.57
C GLU A 77 21.66 16.06 -1.71
N LEU A 78 22.18 15.87 -0.49
CA LEU A 78 21.64 14.93 0.48
C LEU A 78 20.18 15.23 0.82
N TYR A 79 19.87 16.51 1.03
CA TYR A 79 18.52 17.01 1.29
C TYR A 79 17.57 16.70 0.13
N THR A 80 18.01 16.91 -1.10
CA THR A 80 17.19 16.63 -2.29
C THR A 80 16.94 15.13 -2.47
N LEU A 81 17.98 14.32 -2.34
CA LEU A 81 17.87 12.88 -2.53
C LEU A 81 17.01 12.24 -1.42
N ILE A 82 17.26 12.54 -0.14
CA ILE A 82 16.47 11.93 0.95
C ILE A 82 14.99 12.24 0.79
N ASN A 83 14.65 13.47 0.40
CA ASN A 83 13.26 13.88 0.18
C ASN A 83 12.67 13.16 -1.02
N THR A 84 13.41 12.99 -2.12
CA THR A 84 12.94 12.24 -3.29
C THR A 84 12.53 10.81 -2.92
N PHE A 85 13.40 10.06 -2.24
CA PHE A 85 13.09 8.69 -1.84
C PHE A 85 11.98 8.64 -0.77
N THR A 86 11.97 9.58 0.17
CA THR A 86 10.93 9.67 1.21
C THR A 86 9.55 9.94 0.60
N ILE A 87 9.45 10.90 -0.32
CA ILE A 87 8.18 11.27 -0.97
C ILE A 87 7.65 10.10 -1.81
N ASN A 88 8.53 9.41 -2.53
CA ASN A 88 8.14 8.25 -3.34
C ASN A 88 7.66 7.07 -2.46
N LEU A 89 8.35 6.81 -1.34
CA LEU A 89 7.95 5.80 -0.36
C LEU A 89 6.58 6.11 0.25
N ILE A 90 6.38 7.35 0.71
CA ILE A 90 5.11 7.79 1.29
C ILE A 90 3.99 7.69 0.25
N SER A 91 4.24 8.13 -0.98
CA SER A 91 3.25 8.14 -2.05
C SER A 91 2.81 6.74 -2.43
N SER A 92 3.76 5.81 -2.60
CA SER A 92 3.44 4.41 -2.90
C SER A 92 2.67 3.72 -1.76
N GLY A 93 3.03 3.98 -0.49
CA GLY A 93 2.27 3.47 0.67
C GLY A 93 0.85 4.04 0.75
N LYS A 94 0.68 5.34 0.46
CA LYS A 94 -0.63 5.99 0.40
C LYS A 94 -1.50 5.41 -0.72
N SER A 95 -0.93 5.22 -1.91
CA SER A 95 -1.63 4.62 -3.06
C SER A 95 -2.11 3.20 -2.74
N LEU A 96 -1.28 2.37 -2.12
CA LEU A 96 -1.68 1.04 -1.68
C LEU A 96 -2.89 1.09 -0.74
N SER A 97 -2.84 1.94 0.29
CA SER A 97 -3.94 2.10 1.26
C SER A 97 -5.24 2.59 0.61
N GLU A 98 -5.17 3.55 -0.32
CA GLU A 98 -6.35 4.05 -1.04
C GLU A 98 -6.94 2.99 -1.98
N SER A 99 -6.09 2.17 -2.61
CA SER A 99 -6.56 1.06 -3.44
C SER A 99 -7.21 -0.05 -2.62
N ILE A 100 -6.77 -0.31 -1.38
CA ILE A 100 -7.47 -1.22 -0.46
C ILE A 100 -8.88 -0.71 -0.19
N ASP A 101 -9.02 0.56 0.18
CA ASP A 101 -10.32 1.19 0.44
C ASP A 101 -11.23 1.09 -0.81
N THR A 102 -10.66 1.34 -1.99
CA THR A 102 -11.38 1.25 -3.27
C THR A 102 -11.85 -0.18 -3.56
N TYR A 103 -10.97 -1.17 -3.40
CA TYR A 103 -11.33 -2.58 -3.58
C TYR A 103 -12.49 -2.97 -2.66
N LEU A 104 -12.38 -2.65 -1.37
CA LEU A 104 -13.40 -3.03 -0.39
C LEU A 104 -14.74 -2.35 -0.69
N ASN A 105 -14.73 -1.06 -1.02
CA ASN A 105 -15.96 -0.32 -1.25
C ASN A 105 -16.64 -0.70 -2.58
N THR A 106 -15.86 -0.88 -3.64
CA THR A 106 -16.38 -1.12 -4.99
C THR A 106 -16.69 -2.60 -5.23
N ILE A 107 -15.82 -3.52 -4.79
CA ILE A 107 -15.96 -4.96 -5.06
C ILE A 107 -16.77 -5.66 -3.96
N LEU A 108 -16.51 -5.37 -2.68
CA LEU A 108 -17.17 -6.02 -1.54
C LEU A 108 -18.31 -5.20 -0.92
N GLY A 109 -18.50 -3.96 -1.38
CA GLY A 109 -19.54 -3.06 -0.93
C GLY A 109 -19.20 -2.25 0.32
N LYS A 110 -19.98 -1.18 0.50
CA LYS A 110 -19.78 -0.16 1.54
C LYS A 110 -19.80 -0.70 2.98
N GLU A 111 -20.61 -1.72 3.27
CA GLU A 111 -20.68 -2.33 4.60
C GLU A 111 -19.36 -3.02 4.96
N THR A 112 -18.82 -3.82 4.04
CA THR A 112 -17.54 -4.51 4.19
C THR A 112 -16.39 -3.52 4.32
N TYR A 113 -16.39 -2.46 3.52
CA TYR A 113 -15.46 -1.34 3.65
C TYR A 113 -15.52 -0.67 5.03
N ASN A 114 -16.71 -0.31 5.50
CA ASN A 114 -16.88 0.34 6.79
C ASN A 114 -16.38 -0.53 7.94
N LYS A 115 -16.65 -1.85 7.88
CA LYS A 115 -16.19 -2.82 8.87
C LYS A 115 -14.67 -2.94 8.91
N PHE A 116 -14.03 -3.07 7.75
CA PHE A 116 -12.56 -3.08 7.68
C PHE A 116 -11.98 -1.79 8.27
N ARG A 117 -12.59 -0.65 7.93
CA ARG A 117 -12.14 0.65 8.42
C ARG A 117 -12.27 0.78 9.93
N SER A 118 -13.42 0.42 10.51
CA SER A 118 -13.66 0.51 11.95
C SER A 118 -12.76 -0.42 12.75
N ASP A 119 -12.59 -1.65 12.27
CA ASP A 119 -12.02 -2.74 13.07
C ASP A 119 -10.49 -2.81 12.89
N ILE A 120 -9.97 -2.34 11.75
CA ILE A 120 -8.57 -2.57 11.35
C ILE A 120 -7.85 -1.26 11.04
N SER A 121 -8.23 -0.54 9.98
CA SER A 121 -7.40 0.57 9.46
C SER A 121 -7.46 1.83 10.32
N SER A 122 -8.64 2.23 10.83
CA SER A 122 -8.77 3.39 11.73
C SER A 122 -8.01 3.19 13.04
N PRO A 123 -8.12 2.04 13.75
CA PRO A 123 -7.32 1.80 14.95
C PRO A 123 -5.80 1.90 14.72
N ILE A 124 -5.29 1.45 13.56
CA ILE A 124 -3.88 1.60 13.21
C ILE A 124 -3.55 3.08 12.96
N TYR A 125 -4.39 3.79 12.20
CA TYR A 125 -4.22 5.22 11.92
C TYR A 125 -4.21 6.06 13.20
N ASP A 126 -5.14 5.81 14.11
CA ASP A 126 -5.30 6.63 15.31
C ASP A 126 -4.23 6.39 16.37
N LYS A 127 -3.74 5.16 16.50
CA LYS A 127 -2.72 4.80 17.49
C LYS A 127 -1.29 5.17 17.07
N ASN A 128 -1.01 5.26 15.77
CA ASN A 128 0.37 5.42 15.26
C ASN A 128 0.57 6.82 14.67
N PHE A 129 1.16 7.71 15.47
CA PHE A 129 1.44 9.09 15.07
C PHE A 129 2.30 9.17 13.80
N SER A 130 3.38 8.37 13.70
CA SER A 130 4.27 8.36 12.53
C SER A 130 3.52 8.03 11.24
N TYR A 131 2.68 6.99 11.27
CA TYR A 131 1.87 6.62 10.12
C TYR A 131 0.89 7.74 9.74
N LYS A 132 0.19 8.31 10.72
CA LYS A 132 -0.73 9.44 10.53
C LYS A 132 -0.03 10.67 9.94
N LEU A 133 1.15 11.02 10.46
CA LEU A 133 1.97 12.15 10.00
C LEU A 133 2.38 11.97 8.54
N LEU A 134 3.00 10.83 8.19
CA LEU A 134 3.51 10.62 6.83
C LEU A 134 2.40 10.60 5.77
N LEU A 135 1.22 10.09 6.09
CA LEU A 135 0.07 10.20 5.18
C LEU A 135 -0.33 11.66 4.90
N GLN A 136 -0.18 12.58 5.87
CA GLN A 136 -0.39 14.02 5.61
C GLN A 136 0.75 14.62 4.79
N LEU A 137 1.99 14.17 5.02
CA LEU A 137 3.16 14.68 4.30
C LEU A 137 3.13 14.33 2.81
N ARG A 138 2.35 13.32 2.40
CA ARG A 138 2.02 13.09 0.99
C ARG A 138 1.36 14.33 0.36
N ASN A 139 0.30 14.84 0.96
CA ASN A 139 -0.41 16.02 0.45
C ASN A 139 0.47 17.27 0.56
N TYR A 140 1.24 17.39 1.64
CA TYR A 140 2.24 18.45 1.81
C TYR A 140 3.22 18.52 0.63
N SER A 141 3.70 17.36 0.18
CA SER A 141 4.62 17.26 -0.96
C SER A 141 3.94 17.56 -2.30
N GLN A 142 2.68 17.17 -2.47
CA GLN A 142 1.91 17.50 -3.68
C GLN A 142 1.61 18.99 -3.83
N HIS A 143 1.61 19.75 -2.73
CA HIS A 143 1.48 21.21 -2.74
C HIS A 143 2.83 21.93 -2.87
N GLY A 144 3.91 21.19 -3.19
CA GLY A 144 5.22 21.75 -3.49
C GLY A 144 6.11 22.00 -2.27
N HIS A 145 5.74 21.48 -1.10
CA HIS A 145 6.54 21.61 0.11
C HIS A 145 7.41 20.37 0.35
N ILE A 146 8.60 20.56 0.91
CA ILE A 146 9.57 19.48 1.10
C ILE A 146 9.57 19.03 2.57
N PRO A 147 9.25 17.75 2.87
CA PRO A 147 8.88 17.32 4.23
C PRO A 147 10.05 17.06 5.19
N VAL A 148 11.22 16.65 4.69
CA VAL A 148 12.37 16.27 5.53
C VAL A 148 13.34 17.45 5.61
N GLU A 149 13.70 17.84 6.82
CA GLU A 149 14.81 18.76 7.08
C GLU A 149 16.10 17.98 7.30
N ILE A 150 17.23 18.55 6.88
CA ILE A 150 18.56 18.05 7.19
C ILE A 150 19.36 19.15 7.88
N SER A 151 20.06 18.79 8.96
CA SER A 151 21.14 19.59 9.51
C SER A 151 22.26 18.72 10.04
N LYS A 152 23.50 18.97 9.60
CA LYS A 152 24.69 18.17 9.99
C LYS A 152 24.46 16.67 9.75
N ASN A 153 23.92 16.35 8.58
CA ASN A 153 23.52 15.00 8.16
C ASN A 153 22.46 14.31 9.03
N LYS A 154 21.79 15.03 9.94
CA LYS A 154 20.63 14.49 10.68
C LYS A 154 19.34 14.83 9.97
N ALA A 155 18.56 13.82 9.64
CA ALA A 155 17.24 13.99 9.03
C ALA A 155 16.15 14.07 10.11
N CYS A 156 15.19 14.97 9.96
CA CYS A 156 14.05 15.05 10.87
C CYS A 156 12.80 15.59 10.17
N PHE A 157 11.66 15.48 10.86
CA PHE A 157 10.43 16.20 10.49
C PHE A 157 10.22 17.32 11.50
N ASN A 158 10.19 18.57 11.04
CA ASN A 158 9.96 19.74 11.88
C ASN A 158 8.47 20.07 11.94
N LEU A 159 7.85 19.87 13.12
CA LEU A 159 6.42 20.07 13.28
C LEU A 159 6.01 21.54 13.21
N ASP A 160 6.89 22.48 13.59
CA ASP A 160 6.63 23.91 13.43
C ASP A 160 6.54 24.28 11.96
N ASP A 161 7.50 23.82 11.16
CA ASP A 161 7.49 24.06 9.71
C ASP A 161 6.24 23.43 9.08
N ILE A 162 5.94 22.18 9.41
CA ILE A 162 4.79 21.47 8.82
C ILE A 162 3.46 22.19 9.14
N LEU A 163 3.26 22.65 10.38
CA LEU A 163 2.02 23.33 10.78
C LEU A 163 1.87 24.73 10.19
N ASN A 164 2.97 25.46 10.02
CA ASN A 164 2.93 26.88 9.66
C ASN A 164 3.03 27.13 8.14
N LYS A 165 3.15 26.08 7.31
CA LYS A 165 3.29 26.29 5.85
C LYS A 165 1.99 26.77 5.24
N PRO A 166 2.05 27.82 4.39
CA PRO A 166 0.88 28.35 3.72
C PRO A 166 0.39 27.37 2.63
N HIS A 167 -0.88 27.50 2.24
CA HIS A 167 -1.48 26.80 1.10
C HIS A 167 -1.55 25.27 1.21
N ILE A 168 -1.50 24.71 2.41
CA ILE A 168 -1.81 23.31 2.68
C ILE A 168 -3.04 23.15 3.57
N LYS A 169 -3.86 22.13 3.27
CA LYS A 169 -4.93 21.68 4.15
C LYS A 169 -4.52 20.38 4.85
N ILE A 170 -4.25 20.46 6.15
CA ILE A 170 -4.03 19.29 6.99
C ILE A 170 -5.39 18.78 7.50
N ALA A 171 -5.58 17.46 7.53
CA ALA A 171 -6.80 16.90 8.11
C ALA A 171 -6.86 17.21 9.62
N LYS A 172 -8.02 17.68 10.12
CA LYS A 172 -8.20 18.12 11.51
C LYS A 172 -7.65 17.14 12.56
N SER A 173 -7.94 15.84 12.41
CA SER A 173 -7.46 14.83 13.36
C SER A 173 -5.94 14.64 13.34
N ALA A 174 -5.29 14.90 12.20
CA ALA A 174 -3.84 14.86 12.07
C ALA A 174 -3.22 16.16 12.60
N GLU A 175 -3.81 17.31 12.30
CA GLU A 175 -3.41 18.61 12.85
C GLU A 175 -3.43 18.60 14.38
N GLU A 176 -4.52 18.14 15.00
CA GLU A 176 -4.64 17.97 16.46
C GLU A 176 -3.54 17.05 17.02
N SER A 177 -3.24 15.96 16.30
CA SER A 177 -2.17 15.03 16.71
C SER A 177 -0.78 15.66 16.60
N ILE A 178 -0.54 16.49 15.58
CA ILE A 178 0.73 17.20 15.39
C ILE A 178 0.91 18.27 16.47
N ILE A 179 -0.12 19.08 16.74
CA ILE A 179 -0.11 20.10 17.80
C ILE A 179 0.18 19.45 19.16
N LEU A 180 -0.50 18.36 19.49
CA LEU A 180 -0.31 17.66 20.76
C LEU A 180 1.11 17.09 20.92
N ASN A 181 1.71 16.54 19.86
CA ASN A 181 3.10 16.06 19.93
C ASN A 181 4.10 17.22 20.00
N ARG A 182 3.86 18.29 19.25
CA ARG A 182 4.65 19.52 19.32
C ARG A 182 4.67 20.10 20.74
N GLU A 183 3.51 20.26 21.36
CA GLU A 183 3.40 20.79 22.73
C GLU A 183 4.14 19.92 23.74
N LYS A 184 4.02 18.58 23.63
CA LYS A 184 4.77 17.64 24.48
C LYS A 184 6.27 17.77 24.33
N ILE A 185 6.77 17.94 23.11
CA ILE A 185 8.22 18.09 22.87
C ILE A 185 8.71 19.41 23.47
N LEU A 186 7.98 20.49 23.23
CA LEU A 186 8.30 21.80 23.80
C LEU A 186 8.27 21.79 25.33
N SER A 187 7.26 21.15 25.95
CA SER A 187 7.15 21.11 27.41
C SER A 187 8.22 20.25 28.08
N ASN A 188 8.59 19.13 27.46
CA ASN A 188 9.48 18.15 28.10
C ASN A 188 10.95 18.41 27.82
N PHE A 189 11.28 18.96 26.65
CA PHE A 189 12.66 19.15 26.22
C PHE A 189 13.02 20.61 26.00
N GLY A 190 12.06 21.50 25.67
CA GLY A 190 12.33 22.92 25.46
C GLY A 190 13.15 23.22 24.20
N HIS A 191 13.12 22.31 23.22
CA HIS A 191 13.82 22.44 21.94
C HIS A 191 12.80 22.50 20.79
N ASN A 192 13.27 22.81 19.58
CA ASN A 192 12.43 22.74 18.39
C ASN A 192 11.73 21.37 18.27
N PRO A 193 10.44 21.33 17.86
CA PRO A 193 9.62 20.12 17.86
C PRO A 193 9.97 19.21 16.69
N TYR A 194 11.17 18.62 16.73
CA TYR A 194 11.66 17.68 15.72
C TYR A 194 11.21 16.26 16.04
N ILE A 195 10.78 15.54 15.01
CA ILE A 195 10.45 14.13 15.05
C ILE A 195 11.54 13.33 14.33
N SER A 196 11.93 12.21 14.94
CA SER A 196 12.93 11.28 14.39
C SER A 196 12.52 10.78 13.00
N TYR A 197 13.41 10.93 12.03
CA TYR A 197 13.20 10.43 10.67
C TYR A 197 13.15 8.90 10.64
N VAL A 198 14.17 8.24 11.20
CA VAL A 198 14.35 6.78 11.08
C VAL A 198 13.23 6.02 11.78
N TYR A 199 12.85 6.47 12.98
CA TYR A 199 11.72 5.86 13.68
C TYR A 199 10.41 6.03 12.91
N THR A 200 10.14 7.24 12.41
CA THR A 200 8.90 7.55 11.72
C THR A 200 8.76 6.77 10.41
N ILE A 201 9.84 6.65 9.64
CA ILE A 201 9.87 5.82 8.43
C ILE A 201 9.63 4.35 8.76
N ALA A 202 10.34 3.79 9.76
CA ALA A 202 10.18 2.40 10.15
C ALA A 202 8.75 2.07 10.62
N ASP A 203 8.15 2.94 11.44
CA ASP A 203 6.78 2.76 11.95
C ASP A 203 5.74 2.89 10.82
N PHE A 204 5.95 3.80 9.86
CA PHE A 204 5.10 3.91 8.67
C PHE A 204 5.15 2.66 7.79
N ILE A 205 6.34 2.11 7.54
CA ILE A 205 6.51 0.89 6.76
C ILE A 205 5.79 -0.28 7.43
N TYR A 206 6.05 -0.47 8.73
CA TYR A 206 5.39 -1.51 9.52
C TYR A 206 3.86 -1.37 9.46
N CYS A 207 3.32 -0.18 9.68
CA CYS A 207 1.87 0.06 9.65
C CYS A 207 1.27 -0.22 8.26
N THR A 208 1.96 0.21 7.19
CA THR A 208 1.51 -0.02 5.79
C THR A 208 1.45 -1.50 5.46
N ILE A 209 2.51 -2.25 5.77
CA ILE A 209 2.56 -3.71 5.57
C ILE A 209 1.49 -4.40 6.43
N LYS A 210 1.33 -3.97 7.68
CA LYS A 210 0.32 -4.53 8.59
C LYS A 210 -1.09 -4.36 8.04
N ILE A 211 -1.46 -3.16 7.58
CA ILE A 211 -2.78 -2.91 6.99
C ILE A 211 -3.01 -3.81 5.78
N TYR A 212 -2.00 -3.95 4.90
CA TYR A 212 -2.12 -4.83 3.74
C TYR A 212 -2.24 -6.31 4.14
N TYR A 213 -1.48 -6.77 5.12
CA TYR A 213 -1.60 -8.13 5.63
C TYR A 213 -2.99 -8.42 6.21
N GLU A 214 -3.51 -7.51 7.03
CA GLU A 214 -4.84 -7.62 7.61
C GLU A 214 -5.93 -7.58 6.52
N PHE A 215 -5.75 -6.78 5.47
CA PHE A 215 -6.59 -6.82 4.27
C PHE A 215 -6.61 -8.21 3.63
N LEU A 216 -5.44 -8.83 3.41
CA LEU A 216 -5.36 -10.19 2.86
C LEU A 216 -6.09 -11.21 3.74
N LEU A 217 -5.97 -11.10 5.07
CA LEU A 217 -6.73 -11.95 5.98
C LEU A 217 -8.24 -11.74 5.85
N PHE A 218 -8.64 -10.48 5.73
CA PHE A 218 -10.04 -10.06 5.69
C PHE A 218 -10.77 -10.53 4.43
N ILE A 219 -10.14 -10.44 3.25
CA ILE A 219 -10.78 -10.81 1.96
C ILE A 219 -10.69 -12.30 1.60
N LYS A 220 -9.98 -13.10 2.40
CA LYS A 220 -9.61 -14.48 2.07
C LYS A 220 -10.83 -15.34 1.71
N ASP A 221 -11.88 -15.25 2.50
CA ASP A 221 -13.05 -16.11 2.34
C ASP A 221 -13.90 -15.66 1.15
N ASP A 222 -14.05 -14.35 0.92
CA ASP A 222 -14.73 -13.81 -0.27
C ASP A 222 -14.03 -14.25 -1.56
N LEU A 223 -12.70 -14.16 -1.61
CA LEU A 223 -11.92 -14.61 -2.77
C LEU A 223 -12.08 -16.12 -3.01
N LYS A 224 -12.05 -16.91 -1.94
CA LYS A 224 -12.22 -18.38 -2.00
C LYS A 224 -13.62 -18.78 -2.46
N ILE A 225 -14.67 -18.13 -1.95
CA ILE A 225 -16.06 -18.39 -2.33
C ILE A 225 -16.25 -18.11 -3.82
N ASN A 226 -15.79 -16.95 -4.31
CA ASN A 226 -15.92 -16.59 -5.72
C ASN A 226 -15.14 -17.54 -6.64
N TYR A 227 -13.89 -17.87 -6.29
CA TYR A 227 -13.10 -18.85 -7.04
C TYR A 227 -13.79 -20.22 -7.15
N ASN A 228 -14.32 -20.74 -6.04
CA ASN A 228 -14.98 -22.03 -6.03
C ASN A 228 -16.27 -22.03 -6.87
N LYS A 229 -17.06 -20.94 -6.81
CA LYS A 229 -18.26 -20.78 -7.66
C LYS A 229 -17.92 -20.86 -9.15
N ILE A 230 -16.83 -20.21 -9.58
CA ILE A 230 -16.37 -20.29 -10.97
C ILE A 230 -15.96 -21.72 -11.33
N LYS A 231 -15.14 -22.38 -10.50
CA LYS A 231 -14.69 -23.75 -10.80
C LYS A 231 -15.85 -24.73 -10.87
N GLU A 232 -16.81 -24.65 -9.95
CA GLU A 232 -18.02 -25.47 -9.98
C GLU A 232 -18.83 -25.21 -11.26
N LYS A 233 -18.94 -23.95 -11.68
CA LYS A 233 -19.67 -23.58 -12.89
C LYS A 233 -19.02 -24.14 -14.15
N LEU A 234 -17.71 -24.03 -14.28
CA LEU A 234 -16.96 -24.55 -15.42
C LEU A 234 -16.92 -26.08 -15.44
N LEU A 235 -16.94 -26.74 -14.28
CA LEU A 235 -17.08 -28.21 -14.20
C LEU A 235 -18.45 -28.69 -14.69
N LYS A 236 -19.52 -27.94 -14.40
CA LYS A 236 -20.88 -28.25 -14.86
C LYS A 236 -21.11 -27.92 -16.34
N ARG A 237 -20.31 -27.02 -16.90
CA ARG A 237 -20.39 -26.54 -18.29
C ARG A 237 -19.01 -26.52 -18.95
N PRO A 238 -18.39 -27.69 -19.19
CA PRO A 238 -17.05 -27.78 -19.75
C PRO A 238 -16.95 -27.14 -21.15
N GLU A 239 -18.05 -27.08 -21.89
CA GLU A 239 -18.12 -26.45 -23.22
C GLU A 239 -17.83 -24.96 -23.20
N LEU A 240 -17.93 -24.29 -22.03
CA LEU A 240 -17.57 -22.87 -21.86
C LEU A 240 -16.07 -22.60 -21.96
N THR A 241 -15.24 -23.64 -21.85
CA THR A 241 -13.79 -23.53 -21.88
C THR A 241 -13.26 -24.10 -23.19
N ASN A 242 -12.48 -23.32 -23.93
CA ASN A 242 -11.85 -23.80 -25.16
C ASN A 242 -10.64 -24.72 -24.85
N GLN A 243 -10.01 -25.26 -25.89
CA GLN A 243 -8.86 -26.18 -25.76
C GLN A 243 -7.64 -25.54 -25.08
N GLU A 244 -7.52 -24.21 -25.11
CA GLU A 244 -6.45 -23.44 -24.48
C GLU A 244 -6.77 -23.06 -23.03
N GLY A 245 -7.94 -23.45 -22.52
CA GLY A 245 -8.39 -23.09 -21.18
C GLY A 245 -9.04 -21.71 -21.09
N ILE A 246 -9.40 -21.07 -22.20
CA ILE A 246 -9.97 -19.72 -22.22
C ILE A 246 -11.50 -19.78 -22.18
N VAL A 247 -12.10 -18.89 -21.39
CA VAL A 247 -13.55 -18.65 -21.30
C VAL A 247 -13.84 -17.25 -21.81
N TYR A 248 -14.59 -17.16 -22.91
CA TYR A 248 -15.11 -15.90 -23.44
C TYR A 248 -16.46 -15.60 -22.82
N TYR A 249 -16.68 -14.42 -22.24
CA TYR A 249 -17.89 -14.14 -21.47
C TYR A 249 -18.64 -12.86 -21.87
N ASN A 250 -18.02 -11.94 -22.60
CA ASN A 250 -18.68 -10.72 -23.07
C ASN A 250 -18.08 -10.23 -24.41
N PHE A 251 -18.85 -9.45 -25.16
CA PHE A 251 -18.41 -8.77 -26.38
C PHE A 251 -18.93 -7.33 -26.38
N ASP A 252 -18.03 -6.35 -26.45
CA ASP A 252 -18.36 -4.93 -26.35
C ASP A 252 -18.61 -4.23 -27.70
N GLY A 253 -18.67 -5.01 -28.79
CA GLY A 253 -18.77 -4.49 -30.16
C GLY A 253 -17.43 -4.51 -30.90
N ASN A 254 -16.30 -4.49 -30.19
CA ASN A 254 -14.96 -4.49 -30.77
C ASN A 254 -14.10 -5.66 -30.28
N PHE A 255 -14.25 -6.06 -29.01
CA PHE A 255 -13.41 -7.05 -28.37
C PHE A 255 -14.24 -8.09 -27.62
N PHE A 256 -13.75 -9.34 -27.67
CA PHE A 256 -14.20 -10.34 -26.72
C PHE A 256 -13.43 -10.22 -25.39
N HIS A 257 -14.19 -10.23 -24.30
CA HIS A 257 -13.68 -10.28 -22.95
C HIS A 257 -13.56 -11.75 -22.54
N ALA A 258 -12.40 -12.12 -22.00
CA ALA A 258 -12.08 -13.50 -21.72
C ALA A 258 -11.12 -13.64 -20.54
N PHE A 259 -11.14 -14.83 -19.91
CA PHE A 259 -10.21 -15.19 -18.86
C PHE A 259 -9.70 -16.62 -18.99
N ASN A 260 -8.56 -16.91 -18.37
CA ASN A 260 -8.03 -18.26 -18.34
C ASN A 260 -8.64 -19.06 -17.18
N ALA A 261 -9.41 -20.10 -17.49
CA ALA A 261 -10.00 -21.02 -16.53
C ALA A 261 -8.96 -21.82 -15.75
N THR A 262 -7.71 -21.92 -16.22
CA THR A 262 -6.63 -22.62 -15.52
C THR A 262 -5.94 -21.75 -14.47
N ASP A 263 -6.15 -20.44 -14.50
CA ASP A 263 -5.57 -19.53 -13.50
C ASP A 263 -6.05 -19.90 -12.09
N ASN A 264 -5.11 -19.77 -11.14
CA ASN A 264 -5.31 -20.13 -9.74
C ASN A 264 -4.98 -18.94 -8.84
N VAL A 265 -5.94 -18.02 -8.72
CA VAL A 265 -5.82 -16.84 -7.86
C VAL A 265 -5.60 -17.21 -6.39
N LEU A 266 -6.06 -18.38 -5.93
CA LEU A 266 -5.85 -18.83 -4.55
C LEU A 266 -4.39 -19.22 -4.29
N SER A 267 -3.70 -19.79 -5.30
CA SER A 267 -2.27 -20.04 -5.24
C SER A 267 -1.49 -18.72 -5.13
N LEU A 268 -1.81 -17.77 -6.01
CA LEU A 268 -1.22 -16.42 -5.99
C LEU A 268 -1.45 -15.72 -4.64
N PHE A 269 -2.69 -15.77 -4.12
CA PHE A 269 -3.03 -15.25 -2.81
C PHE A 269 -2.18 -15.86 -1.69
N THR A 270 -1.98 -17.18 -1.74
CA THR A 270 -1.19 -17.90 -0.73
C THR A 270 0.28 -17.47 -0.76
N GLU A 271 0.84 -17.29 -1.95
CA GLU A 271 2.20 -16.80 -2.15
C GLU A 271 2.37 -15.36 -1.63
N ILE A 272 1.53 -14.44 -2.08
CA ILE A 272 1.56 -13.03 -1.65
C ILE A 272 1.42 -12.94 -0.13
N LYS A 273 0.43 -13.63 0.45
CA LYS A 273 0.22 -13.63 1.90
C LYS A 273 1.44 -14.12 2.67
N LYS A 274 2.15 -15.12 2.16
CA LYS A 274 3.38 -15.62 2.78
C LYS A 274 4.47 -14.54 2.77
N ILE A 275 4.73 -13.92 1.61
CA ILE A 275 5.71 -12.85 1.45
C ILE A 275 5.41 -11.69 2.41
N VAL A 276 4.17 -11.19 2.38
CA VAL A 276 3.74 -10.05 3.22
C VAL A 276 3.88 -10.37 4.71
N ARG A 277 3.63 -11.61 5.13
CA ARG A 277 3.82 -12.05 6.53
C ARG A 277 5.29 -12.05 6.95
N GLU A 278 6.17 -12.52 6.06
CA GLU A 278 7.62 -12.52 6.29
C GLU A 278 8.14 -11.08 6.42
N ASP A 279 7.72 -10.20 5.51
CA ASP A 279 8.04 -8.77 5.56
C ASP A 279 7.53 -8.12 6.84
N LEU A 280 6.28 -8.39 7.24
CA LEU A 280 5.70 -7.85 8.47
C LEU A 280 6.52 -8.26 9.71
N THR A 281 6.93 -9.53 9.78
CA THR A 281 7.71 -10.06 10.91
C THR A 281 9.10 -9.41 10.97
N LYS A 282 9.73 -9.22 9.81
CA LYS A 282 11.03 -8.55 9.69
C LYS A 282 10.95 -7.10 10.15
N GLU A 283 9.98 -6.34 9.66
CA GLU A 283 9.82 -4.92 10.01
C GLU A 283 9.35 -4.72 11.45
N GLU A 284 8.54 -5.63 12.01
CA GLU A 284 8.19 -5.63 13.43
C GLU A 284 9.45 -5.79 14.32
N THR A 285 10.36 -6.69 13.94
CA THR A 285 11.61 -6.93 14.67
C THR A 285 12.50 -5.69 14.64
N LYS A 286 12.72 -5.11 13.46
CA LYS A 286 13.50 -3.87 13.29
C LYS A 286 12.90 -2.72 14.11
N LEU A 287 11.59 -2.52 14.05
CA LEU A 287 10.92 -1.46 14.80
C LEU A 287 11.09 -1.65 16.32
N LYS A 288 11.03 -2.88 16.83
CA LYS A 288 11.31 -3.18 18.24
C LYS A 288 12.76 -2.84 18.63
N GLU A 289 13.72 -3.09 17.76
CA GLU A 289 15.13 -2.75 17.99
C GLU A 289 15.36 -1.23 18.04
N ILE A 290 14.76 -0.48 17.10
CA ILE A 290 14.81 0.99 17.09
C ILE A 290 14.18 1.54 18.38
N LYS A 291 13.01 1.04 18.79
CA LYS A 291 12.34 1.45 20.04
C LYS A 291 13.22 1.21 21.28
N LYS A 292 13.89 0.05 21.36
CA LYS A 292 14.81 -0.26 22.47
C LYS A 292 15.99 0.70 22.52
N TYR A 293 16.51 1.13 21.37
CA TYR A 293 17.59 2.11 21.31
C TYR A 293 17.13 3.49 21.80
N LEU A 294 15.97 3.97 21.35
CA LEU A 294 15.42 5.26 21.75
C LEU A 294 15.14 5.34 23.25
N ILE A 295 14.51 4.32 23.84
CA ILE A 295 14.25 4.26 25.28
C ILE A 295 15.55 4.34 26.10
N LYS A 296 16.64 3.75 25.61
CA LYS A 296 17.94 3.82 26.30
C LYS A 296 18.55 5.22 26.25
N GLN A 297 18.28 5.99 25.19
CA GLN A 297 18.76 7.38 25.09
C GLN A 297 17.95 8.33 25.97
N ASP A 298 16.63 8.12 26.12
CA ASP A 298 15.78 8.92 27.02
C ASP A 298 16.10 8.72 28.52
N ILE A 299 16.86 7.68 28.87
CA ILE A 299 17.28 7.35 30.24
C ILE A 299 18.68 7.94 30.58
N GLN A 300 19.37 8.54 29.60
CA GLN A 300 20.68 9.21 29.79
C GLN A 300 20.53 10.73 29.74
#